data_AF-A0A9E3JAL0-F1
#
_entry.id   AF-A0A9E3JAL0-F1
#
_cell.length_a   1.000
_cell.length_b   1.000
_cell.length_c   1.000
_cell.angle_alpha   90.00
_cell.angle_beta   90.00
_cell.angle_gamma   90.00
#
_symmetry.space_group_name_H-M   'P 1'
#
loop_
_entity.id
_entity.type
_entity.pdbx_description
1 polymer ?
#
loop_
_entity_poly.entity_id
_entity_poly.type
_entity_poly.pdbx_seq_one_letter_code
_entity_poly.pdbx_strand_id
1 'polypeptide(L)'
;MTSLFEDPLLWVLLVVLIAAIFAVMRARRTNIQLRANNNKLHGDVAGVRGQLAELQTTYSSVSARHAADLEEVRKDAESATKATLKSAVGTLATLAEEQLALLDGLQQKYGDDHAVLADLMLVDHTGSQFSRRTKGISVRCGGWLGRRDRDASVYDVARSAQGRIRDFERVRVHSQA
;
A
#
# COMPACT_ATOMS: atom_id res chain seq x y z
N MET A 1 -89.17 -46.67 25.39
CA MET A 1 -88.33 -45.54 25.82
C MET A 1 -87.37 -46.10 26.88
N THR A 2 -86.10 -45.69 26.85
CA THR A 2 -84.96 -46.13 27.71
C THR A 2 -84.31 -47.49 27.41
N SER A 3 -83.52 -47.58 26.32
CA SER A 3 -82.40 -48.55 26.23
C SER A 3 -81.04 -47.88 25.95
N LEU A 4 -81.03 -46.55 25.81
CA LEU A 4 -79.79 -45.78 25.59
C LEU A 4 -78.89 -45.68 26.84
N PHE A 5 -79.38 -46.12 28.01
CA PHE A 5 -78.72 -45.93 29.31
C PHE A 5 -78.23 -47.24 29.98
N GLU A 6 -78.49 -48.42 29.41
CA GLU A 6 -78.09 -49.71 30.01
C GLU A 6 -76.87 -50.39 29.35
N ASP A 7 -76.36 -49.90 28.21
CA ASP A 7 -75.24 -50.53 27.49
C ASP A 7 -73.85 -50.00 27.95
N PRO A 8 -73.01 -50.82 28.62
CA PRO A 8 -71.69 -50.39 29.10
C PRO A 8 -70.68 -50.14 27.97
N LEU A 9 -70.86 -50.77 26.81
CA LEU A 9 -70.00 -50.60 25.64
C LEU A 9 -70.09 -49.20 25.03
N LEU A 10 -71.27 -48.57 25.04
CA LEU A 10 -71.47 -47.21 24.53
C LEU A 10 -70.72 -46.18 25.40
N TRP A 11 -70.71 -46.38 26.72
CA TRP A 11 -69.96 -45.53 27.64
C TRP A 11 -68.44 -45.63 27.43
N VAL A 12 -67.92 -46.84 27.22
CA VAL A 12 -66.48 -47.03 26.93
C VAL A 12 -66.09 -46.35 25.62
N LEU A 13 -66.91 -46.49 24.56
CA LEU A 13 -66.65 -45.87 23.26
C LEU A 13 -66.68 -44.35 23.34
N LEU A 14 -67.62 -43.79 24.10
CA LEU A 14 -67.73 -42.35 24.35
C LEU A 14 -66.52 -41.80 25.11
N VAL A 15 -66.03 -42.52 26.13
CA VAL A 15 -64.82 -42.13 26.87
C VAL A 15 -63.57 -42.17 25.98
N VAL A 16 -63.42 -43.21 25.14
CA VAL A 16 -62.31 -43.31 24.18
C VAL A 16 -62.36 -42.20 23.14
N LEU A 17 -63.54 -41.87 22.62
CA LEU A 17 -63.74 -40.76 21.68
C LEU A 17 -63.32 -39.43 22.31
N ILE A 18 -63.73 -39.15 23.55
CA ILE A 18 -63.34 -37.94 24.27
C ILE A 18 -61.83 -37.89 24.51
N ALA A 19 -61.22 -39.01 24.92
CA ALA A 19 -59.77 -39.10 25.13
C ALA A 19 -58.99 -38.86 23.83
N ALA A 20 -59.46 -39.42 22.71
CA ALA A 20 -58.87 -39.20 21.38
C ALA A 20 -59.01 -37.74 20.93
N ILE A 21 -60.18 -37.12 21.09
CA ILE A 21 -60.40 -35.70 20.80
C ILE A 21 -59.47 -34.82 21.65
N PHE A 22 -59.35 -35.11 22.94
CA PHE A 22 -58.47 -34.38 23.85
C PHE A 22 -57.00 -34.50 23.44
N ALA A 23 -56.55 -35.71 23.09
CA ALA A 23 -55.20 -35.94 22.58
C ALA A 23 -54.93 -35.16 21.28
N VAL A 24 -55.87 -35.19 20.33
CA VAL A 24 -55.77 -34.43 19.06
C VAL A 24 -55.78 -32.93 19.30
N MET A 25 -56.61 -32.41 20.22
CA MET A 25 -56.61 -30.99 20.56
C MET A 25 -55.28 -30.56 21.20
N ARG A 26 -54.74 -31.38 22.11
CA ARG A 26 -53.43 -31.11 22.72
C ARG A 26 -52.29 -31.17 21.69
N ALA A 27 -52.34 -32.15 20.78
CA ALA A 27 -51.41 -32.27 19.66
C ALA A 27 -51.52 -31.09 18.68
N ARG A 28 -52.73 -30.59 18.41
CA ARG A 28 -52.93 -29.39 17.57
C ARG A 28 -52.39 -28.14 18.24
N ARG A 29 -52.67 -27.91 19.53
CA ARG A 29 -52.16 -26.75 20.27
C ARG A 29 -50.63 -26.71 20.30
N THR A 30 -50.00 -27.85 20.60
CA THR A 30 -48.53 -27.97 20.61
C THR A 30 -47.93 -27.76 19.22
N ASN A 31 -48.52 -28.35 18.17
CA ASN A 31 -48.07 -28.11 16.78
C ASN A 31 -48.20 -26.64 16.37
N ILE A 32 -49.28 -25.96 16.73
CA ILE A 32 -49.45 -24.53 16.43
C ILE A 32 -48.39 -23.69 17.16
N GLN A 33 -48.10 -23.98 18.43
CA GLN A 33 -47.06 -23.31 19.19
C GLN A 33 -45.66 -23.55 18.62
N LEU A 34 -45.35 -24.80 18.23
CA LEU A 34 -44.07 -25.14 17.59
C LEU A 34 -43.90 -24.41 16.26
N ARG A 35 -44.96 -24.30 15.44
CA ARG A 35 -44.94 -23.52 14.20
C ARG A 35 -44.72 -22.03 14.46
N ALA A 36 -45.38 -21.46 15.47
CA ALA A 36 -45.18 -20.07 15.83
C ALA A 36 -43.74 -19.80 16.30
N ASN A 37 -43.18 -20.67 17.14
CA ASN A 37 -41.79 -20.57 17.60
C ASN A 37 -40.79 -20.75 16.45
N ASN A 38 -41.01 -21.72 15.57
CA ASN A 38 -40.15 -21.97 14.42
C ASN A 38 -40.18 -20.78 13.45
N ASN A 39 -41.35 -20.21 13.17
CA ASN A 39 -41.48 -18.98 12.37
C ASN A 39 -40.73 -17.80 13.01
N LYS A 40 -40.83 -17.65 14.35
CA LYS A 40 -40.09 -16.62 15.09
C LYS A 40 -38.58 -16.82 14.97
N LEU A 41 -38.08 -18.03 15.22
CA LEU A 41 -36.66 -18.38 15.06
C LEU A 41 -36.16 -18.11 13.64
N HIS A 42 -36.94 -18.45 12.62
CA HIS A 42 -36.60 -18.12 11.23
C HIS A 42 -36.55 -16.61 10.98
N GLY A 43 -37.48 -15.85 11.56
CA GLY A 43 -37.45 -14.38 11.54
C GLY A 43 -36.20 -13.81 12.22
N ASP A 44 -35.85 -14.30 13.40
CA ASP A 44 -34.68 -13.86 14.17
C ASP A 44 -33.38 -14.17 13.41
N VAL A 45 -33.25 -15.37 12.83
CA VAL A 45 -32.10 -15.76 11.99
C VAL A 45 -32.00 -14.88 10.74
N ALA A 46 -33.13 -14.59 10.08
CA ALA A 46 -33.15 -13.70 8.93
C ALA A 46 -32.73 -12.28 9.31
N GLY A 47 -33.19 -11.77 10.46
CA GLY A 47 -32.82 -10.46 11.00
C GLY A 47 -31.32 -10.37 11.29
N VAL A 48 -30.76 -11.33 12.02
CA VAL A 48 -29.32 -11.36 12.35
C VAL A 48 -28.46 -11.47 11.09
N ARG A 49 -28.87 -12.29 10.11
CA ARG A 49 -28.17 -12.38 8.81
C ARG A 49 -28.20 -11.05 8.05
N GLY A 50 -29.33 -10.34 8.09
CA GLY A 50 -29.45 -9.01 7.51
C GLY A 50 -28.49 -8.01 8.16
N GLN A 51 -28.45 -7.98 9.49
CA GLN A 51 -27.52 -7.13 10.25
C GLN A 51 -26.05 -7.45 9.97
N LEU A 52 -25.69 -8.73 9.86
CA LEU A 52 -24.33 -9.14 9.51
C LEU A 52 -23.94 -8.71 8.10
N ALA A 53 -24.86 -8.82 7.13
CA ALA A 53 -24.63 -8.35 5.77
C ALA A 53 -24.45 -6.82 5.72
N GLU A 54 -25.29 -6.07 6.44
CA GLU A 54 -25.19 -4.62 6.55
C GLU A 54 -23.87 -4.20 7.22
N LEU A 55 -23.48 -4.84 8.31
CA LEU A 55 -22.22 -4.57 8.98
C LEU A 55 -21.03 -4.91 8.08
N GLN A 56 -21.07 -6.03 7.36
CA GLN A 56 -20.02 -6.43 6.43
C GLN A 56 -19.86 -5.45 5.27
N THR A 57 -20.97 -4.99 4.69
CA THR A 57 -20.94 -3.97 3.63
C THR A 57 -20.39 -2.65 4.15
N THR A 58 -20.86 -2.20 5.32
CA THR A 58 -20.35 -0.98 5.98
C THR A 58 -18.85 -1.08 6.25
N TYR A 59 -18.40 -2.17 6.86
CA TYR A 59 -16.99 -2.42 7.15
C TYR A 59 -16.13 -2.44 5.87
N SER A 60 -16.57 -3.13 4.82
CA SER A 60 -15.86 -3.15 3.55
C SER A 60 -15.74 -1.76 2.91
N SER A 61 -16.79 -0.94 3.00
CA SER A 61 -16.79 0.42 2.45
C SER A 61 -15.85 1.35 3.22
N VAL A 62 -15.84 1.25 4.56
CA VAL A 62 -14.98 2.04 5.44
C VAL A 62 -13.53 1.61 5.29
N SER A 63 -13.26 0.30 5.25
CA SER A 63 -11.92 -0.25 5.01
C SER A 63 -11.37 0.16 3.66
N ALA A 64 -12.17 0.14 2.59
CA ALA A 64 -11.75 0.59 1.26
C ALA A 64 -11.41 2.09 1.23
N ARG A 65 -12.23 2.93 1.89
CA ARG A 65 -11.95 4.37 2.02
C ARG A 65 -10.65 4.61 2.79
N HIS A 66 -10.48 3.98 3.95
CA HIS A 66 -9.25 4.10 4.73
C HIS A 66 -8.01 3.65 3.96
N ALA A 67 -8.10 2.57 3.17
CA ALA A 67 -6.99 2.14 2.34
C ALA A 67 -6.63 3.18 1.26
N ALA A 68 -7.64 3.82 0.65
CA ALA A 68 -7.44 4.89 -0.32
C ALA A 68 -6.82 6.14 0.33
N ASP A 69 -7.36 6.58 1.48
CA ASP A 69 -6.87 7.74 2.23
C ASP A 69 -5.40 7.54 2.67
N LEU A 70 -5.06 6.34 3.16
CA LEU A 70 -3.68 6.02 3.55
C LEU A 70 -2.72 6.03 2.37
N GLU A 71 -3.14 5.56 1.20
CA GLU A 71 -2.34 5.60 -0.02
C GLU A 71 -2.12 7.03 -0.51
N GLU A 72 -3.13 7.90 -0.42
CA GLU A 72 -3.02 9.32 -0.74
C GLU A 72 -2.05 10.04 0.22
N VAL A 73 -2.24 9.88 1.53
CA VAL A 73 -1.35 10.44 2.55
C VAL A 73 0.09 9.97 2.35
N ARG A 74 0.28 8.68 2.02
CA ARG A 74 1.60 8.13 1.72
C ARG A 74 2.23 8.78 0.49
N LYS A 75 1.48 8.94 -0.61
CA LYS A 75 1.97 9.60 -1.83
C LYS A 75 2.36 11.05 -1.57
N ASP A 76 1.56 11.78 -0.82
CA ASP A 76 1.84 13.17 -0.46
C ASP A 76 3.07 13.29 0.42
N ALA A 77 3.20 12.42 1.43
CA ALA A 77 4.39 12.37 2.27
C ALA A 77 5.65 12.03 1.48
N GLU A 78 5.58 11.05 0.57
CA GLU A 78 6.69 10.70 -0.32
C GLU A 78 7.06 11.87 -1.25
N SER A 79 6.07 12.56 -1.82
CA SER A 79 6.25 13.73 -2.68
C SER A 79 6.91 14.90 -1.94
N ALA A 80 6.38 15.26 -0.76
CA ALA A 80 6.93 16.32 0.09
C ALA A 80 8.36 16.02 0.54
N THR A 81 8.65 14.77 0.91
CA THR A 81 10.00 14.33 1.28
C THR A 81 10.96 14.44 0.10
N LYS A 82 10.56 13.98 -1.10
CA LYS A 82 11.36 14.12 -2.33
C LYS A 82 11.61 15.58 -2.68
N ALA A 83 10.60 16.44 -2.58
CA ALA A 83 10.73 17.86 -2.85
C ALA A 83 11.71 18.55 -1.89
N THR A 84 11.60 18.27 -0.59
CA THR A 84 12.51 18.80 0.44
C THR A 84 13.95 18.34 0.21
N LEU A 85 14.14 17.04 -0.02
CA LEU A 85 15.46 16.47 -0.32
C LEU A 85 16.05 17.05 -1.61
N LYS A 86 15.25 17.17 -2.67
CA LYS A 86 15.67 17.77 -3.95
C LYS A 86 16.17 19.20 -3.74
N SER A 87 15.45 20.01 -2.96
CA SER A 87 15.84 21.38 -2.63
C SER A 87 17.16 21.43 -1.85
N ALA A 88 17.27 20.67 -0.75
CA ALA A 88 18.47 20.64 0.09
C ALA A 88 19.70 20.10 -0.65
N VAL A 89 19.53 19.08 -1.48
CA VAL A 89 20.61 18.54 -2.32
C VAL A 89 21.02 19.55 -3.40
N GLY A 90 20.07 20.32 -3.93
CA GLY A 90 20.35 21.41 -4.87
C GLY A 90 21.26 22.47 -4.27
N THR A 91 20.95 22.97 -3.07
CA THR A 91 21.80 23.98 -2.40
C THR A 91 23.18 23.44 -2.06
N LEU A 92 23.28 22.19 -1.61
CA LEU A 92 24.57 21.52 -1.37
C LEU A 92 25.38 21.32 -2.66
N ALA A 93 24.72 21.07 -3.79
CA ALA A 93 25.39 20.94 -5.08
C ALA A 93 26.00 22.28 -5.51
N THR A 94 25.25 23.38 -5.39
CA THR A 94 25.74 24.73 -5.69
C THR A 94 26.96 25.09 -4.84
N LEU A 95 26.90 24.88 -3.52
CA LEU A 95 28.03 25.14 -2.62
C LEU A 95 29.26 24.30 -2.96
N ALA A 96 29.07 23.03 -3.31
CA ALA A 96 30.19 22.16 -3.69
C ALA A 96 30.82 22.58 -5.03
N GLU A 97 30.03 23.09 -5.98
CA GLU A 97 30.55 23.64 -7.23
C GLU A 97 31.37 24.92 -6.99
N GLU A 98 30.92 25.80 -6.09
CA GLU A 98 31.71 26.95 -5.65
C GLU A 98 33.04 26.54 -4.99
N GLN A 99 33.00 25.54 -4.10
CA GLN A 99 34.20 25.00 -3.45
C GLN A 99 35.20 24.41 -4.46
N LEU A 100 34.72 23.64 -5.45
CA LEU A 100 35.58 23.07 -6.49
C LEU A 100 36.18 24.16 -7.40
N ALA A 101 35.45 25.24 -7.68
CA ALA A 101 35.99 26.37 -8.43
C ALA A 101 37.11 27.09 -7.67
N LEU A 102 36.96 27.26 -6.35
CA LEU A 102 38.03 27.80 -5.50
C LEU A 102 39.24 26.85 -5.45
N LEU A 103 39.00 25.54 -5.40
CA LEU A 103 40.05 24.53 -5.41
C LEU A 103 40.86 24.55 -6.71
N ASP A 104 40.20 24.69 -7.86
CA ASP A 104 40.85 24.82 -9.17
C ASP A 104 41.76 26.07 -9.21
N GLY A 105 41.30 27.19 -8.65
CA GLY A 105 42.13 28.39 -8.48
C GLY A 105 43.36 28.17 -7.59
N LEU A 106 43.24 27.39 -6.52
CA LEU A 106 44.37 27.02 -5.66
C LEU A 106 45.35 26.08 -6.38
N GLN A 107 44.85 25.12 -7.15
CA GLN A 107 45.69 24.24 -7.98
C GLN A 107 46.48 25.05 -9.01
N GLN A 108 45.86 26.02 -9.67
CA GLN A 108 46.57 26.89 -10.63
C GLN A 108 47.66 27.74 -9.97
N LYS A 109 47.45 28.17 -8.72
CA LYS A 109 48.38 29.05 -8.01
C LYS A 109 49.53 28.32 -7.31
N TYR A 110 49.28 27.12 -6.80
CA TYR A 110 50.20 26.38 -5.93
C TYR A 110 50.57 24.98 -6.47
N GLY A 111 50.19 24.64 -7.70
CA GLY A 111 50.38 23.31 -8.29
C GLY A 111 51.84 22.90 -8.55
N ASP A 112 52.78 23.84 -8.48
CA ASP A 112 54.22 23.55 -8.65
C ASP A 112 54.85 22.89 -7.41
N ASP A 113 54.24 23.03 -6.23
CA ASP A 113 54.66 22.32 -5.02
C ASP A 113 54.00 20.94 -4.98
N HIS A 114 54.81 19.89 -5.11
CA HIS A 114 54.35 18.51 -5.17
C HIS A 114 53.58 18.07 -3.90
N ALA A 115 53.95 18.57 -2.72
CA ALA A 115 53.25 18.21 -1.48
C ALA A 115 51.84 18.85 -1.46
N VAL A 116 51.75 20.11 -1.86
CA VAL A 116 50.48 20.86 -1.93
C VAL A 116 49.58 20.30 -3.03
N LEU A 117 50.13 19.95 -4.18
CA LEU A 117 49.40 19.33 -5.29
C LEU A 117 48.80 17.98 -4.91
N ALA A 118 49.53 17.14 -4.17
CA ALA A 118 49.03 15.84 -3.72
C ALA A 118 47.79 15.98 -2.82
N ASP A 119 47.82 16.93 -1.88
CA ASP A 119 46.69 17.23 -1.00
C ASP A 119 45.51 17.81 -1.79
N LEU A 120 45.76 18.75 -2.71
CA LEU A 120 44.73 19.32 -3.58
C LEU A 120 44.03 18.24 -4.43
N MET A 121 44.78 17.28 -4.97
CA MET A 121 44.23 16.16 -5.74
C MET A 121 43.36 15.22 -4.89
N LEU A 122 43.70 15.02 -3.60
CA LEU A 122 42.87 14.25 -2.67
C LEU A 122 41.53 14.98 -2.40
N VAL A 123 41.57 16.30 -2.24
CA VAL A 123 40.37 17.12 -2.05
C VAL A 123 39.51 17.14 -3.32
N ASP A 124 40.09 17.29 -4.51
CA ASP A 124 39.35 17.20 -5.78
C ASP A 124 38.69 15.82 -5.94
N HIS A 125 39.42 14.75 -5.62
CA HIS A 125 38.88 13.40 -5.68
C HIS A 125 37.65 13.25 -4.77
N THR A 126 37.75 13.68 -3.51
CA THR A 126 36.63 13.60 -2.56
C THR A 126 35.46 14.51 -2.95
N GLY A 127 35.73 15.70 -3.49
CA GLY A 127 34.72 16.59 -4.07
C GLY A 127 33.99 15.97 -5.26
N SER A 128 34.72 15.33 -6.18
CA SER A 128 34.13 14.61 -7.32
C SER A 128 33.24 13.44 -6.88
N GLN A 129 33.60 12.76 -5.78
CA GLN A 129 32.79 11.70 -5.16
C GLN A 129 31.53 12.27 -4.50
N PHE A 130 31.64 13.40 -3.80
CA PHE A 130 30.51 14.12 -3.24
C PHE A 130 29.51 14.50 -4.33
N SER A 131 29.95 15.17 -5.40
CA SER A 131 29.08 15.56 -6.52
C SER A 131 28.38 14.36 -7.17
N ARG A 132 29.04 13.20 -7.25
CA ARG A 132 28.42 11.95 -7.75
C ARG A 132 27.28 11.46 -6.83
N ARG A 133 27.49 11.47 -5.50
CA ARG A 133 26.46 11.06 -4.52
C ARG A 133 25.27 12.02 -4.52
N THR A 134 25.54 13.32 -4.52
CA THR A 134 24.53 14.39 -4.59
C THR A 134 23.65 14.23 -5.82
N LYS A 135 24.25 13.96 -6.99
CA LYS A 135 23.49 13.65 -8.22
C LYS A 135 22.63 12.40 -8.07
N GLY A 136 23.15 11.32 -7.49
CA GLY A 136 22.38 10.09 -7.24
C GLY A 136 21.16 10.31 -6.34
N ILE A 137 21.28 11.13 -5.30
CA ILE A 137 20.14 11.50 -4.43
C ILE A 137 19.14 12.36 -5.20
N SER A 138 19.62 13.33 -5.98
CA SER A 138 18.79 14.19 -6.82
C SER A 138 17.94 13.37 -7.80
N VAL A 139 18.52 12.38 -8.51
CA VAL A 139 17.77 11.49 -9.42
C VAL A 139 16.64 10.77 -8.68
N ARG A 140 16.93 10.20 -7.51
CA ARG A 140 15.95 9.46 -6.71
C ARG A 140 14.80 10.36 -6.23
N CYS A 141 15.06 11.66 -6.11
CA CYS A 141 14.08 12.68 -5.73
C CYS A 141 13.39 13.35 -6.94
N GLY A 142 13.58 12.85 -8.18
CA GLY A 142 13.01 13.47 -9.38
C GLY A 142 13.69 14.80 -9.76
N GLY A 143 14.94 14.99 -9.35
CA GLY A 143 15.78 16.11 -9.72
C GLY A 143 16.41 15.94 -11.10
N TRP A 144 16.60 17.06 -11.78
CA TRP A 144 17.25 17.13 -13.09
C TRP A 144 18.76 16.96 -12.93
N LEU A 145 19.40 16.05 -13.66
CA LEU A 145 20.86 15.83 -13.61
C LEU A 145 21.67 16.88 -14.40
N GLY A 146 21.00 17.93 -14.90
CA GLY A 146 21.51 18.86 -15.91
C GLY A 146 22.85 19.48 -15.57
N ARG A 147 23.92 18.91 -16.13
CA ARG A 147 25.20 19.58 -16.30
C ARG A 147 25.40 20.05 -17.75
N ARG A 148 24.41 19.87 -18.62
CA ARG A 148 24.46 20.26 -20.03
C ARG A 148 23.15 20.90 -20.47
N ASP A 149 23.24 22.14 -20.90
CA ASP A 149 22.21 22.91 -21.61
C ASP A 149 22.32 22.73 -23.15
N ARG A 150 23.11 21.75 -23.58
CA ARG A 150 23.48 21.51 -24.98
C ARG A 150 23.35 20.03 -25.27
N ASP A 151 22.92 19.69 -26.47
CA ASP A 151 22.88 18.31 -26.94
C ASP A 151 24.27 17.68 -26.82
N ALA A 152 24.32 16.48 -26.25
CA ALA A 152 25.55 15.69 -26.15
C ALA A 152 25.60 14.71 -27.33
N SER A 153 26.75 14.61 -27.99
CA SER A 153 26.95 13.57 -28.98
C SER A 153 26.83 12.19 -28.33
N VAL A 154 26.32 11.20 -29.08
CA VAL A 154 26.27 9.80 -28.62
C VAL A 154 27.65 9.32 -28.20
N TYR A 155 28.70 9.78 -28.90
CA TYR A 155 30.09 9.50 -28.56
C TYR A 155 30.48 10.00 -27.16
N ASP A 156 30.18 11.25 -26.83
CA ASP A 156 30.51 11.85 -25.52
C ASP A 156 29.77 11.17 -24.37
N VAL A 157 28.51 10.80 -24.60
CA VAL A 157 27.69 10.07 -23.62
C VAL A 157 28.29 8.68 -23.37
N ALA A 158 28.56 7.92 -24.43
CA ALA A 158 29.10 6.57 -24.32
C ALA A 158 30.50 6.57 -23.68
N ARG A 159 31.38 7.47 -24.10
CA ARG A 159 32.73 7.63 -23.52
C ARG A 159 32.68 8.04 -22.05
N SER A 160 31.80 8.98 -21.69
CA SER A 160 31.62 9.39 -20.29
C SER A 160 31.05 8.28 -19.42
N ALA A 161 30.11 7.48 -19.94
CA ALA A 161 29.53 6.34 -19.24
C ALA A 161 30.57 5.23 -19.01
N GLN A 162 31.39 4.93 -20.02
CA GLN A 162 32.48 3.95 -19.90
C GLN A 162 33.45 4.34 -18.77
N GLY A 163 33.88 5.60 -18.70
CA GLY A 163 34.79 6.08 -17.65
C GLY A 163 34.22 6.05 -16.22
N ARG A 164 32.91 5.76 -16.04
CA ARG A 164 32.28 5.62 -14.72
C ARG A 164 32.22 4.18 -14.23
N ILE A 165 32.40 3.20 -15.10
CA ILE A 165 32.35 1.78 -14.74
C ILE A 165 33.79 1.29 -14.66
N ARG A 166 34.25 1.00 -13.43
CA ARG A 166 35.60 0.50 -13.20
C ARG A 166 35.80 -0.82 -13.93
N ASP A 167 36.92 -0.97 -14.63
CA ASP A 167 37.33 -2.20 -15.33
C ASP A 167 36.35 -2.67 -16.44
N PHE A 168 35.58 -1.75 -17.03
CA PHE A 168 34.64 -2.06 -18.11
C PHE A 168 35.31 -2.07 -19.49
N GLU A 169 36.05 -3.13 -19.77
CA GLU A 169 36.84 -3.28 -21.01
C GLU A 169 36.03 -3.81 -22.20
N ARG A 170 34.80 -4.26 -21.98
CA ARG A 170 33.99 -4.97 -22.99
C ARG A 170 33.43 -4.08 -24.11
N VAL A 171 33.47 -2.76 -23.95
CA VAL A 171 32.93 -1.79 -24.93
C VAL A 171 34.05 -0.84 -25.36
N ARG A 172 34.32 -0.74 -26.67
CA ARG A 172 35.23 0.27 -27.22
C ARG A 172 34.46 1.30 -28.02
N VAL A 173 34.43 2.53 -27.52
CA VAL A 173 33.75 3.65 -28.18
C VAL A 173 34.67 4.22 -29.25
N HIS A 174 34.28 4.09 -30.51
CA HIS A 174 35.00 4.66 -31.65
C HIS A 174 34.21 5.87 -32.15
N SER A 175 34.87 7.00 -32.42
CA SER A 175 34.21 8.15 -33.04
C SER A 175 34.02 7.89 -34.53
N GLN A 176 32.80 8.09 -35.05
CA GLN A 176 32.65 8.44 -36.46
C GLN A 176 32.87 9.93 -36.57
N ALA A 177 33.84 10.32 -37.41
CA ALA A 177 34.08 11.72 -37.77
C ALA A 177 32.90 12.29 -38.56
#